data_AF-A0A6C0BJ71-F1
#
_entry.id   AF-A0A6C0BJ71-F1
#
_cell.length_a   1.000
_cell.length_b   1.000
_cell.length_c   1.000
_cell.angle_alpha   90.00
_cell.angle_beta   90.00
_cell.angle_gamma   90.00
#
_symmetry.space_group_name_H-M   'P 1'
#
loop_
_entity.id
_entity.type
_entity.pdbx_description
1 polymer ?
#
loop_
_entity_poly.entity_id
_entity_poly.type
_entity_poly.pdbx_seq_one_letter_code
_entity_poly.pdbx_strand_id
1 'polypeptide(L)'
;MSSVIENEELYTPTIIILGVFGYQNTVTIADVQEIMTAILQEIGRIPDKILLPSEGNSSMYVQDWAESLHSKTQVFQSDWMRNGRSAQRIRDERIQKECTHALVFLSKRSDRLEKYAESLAKKGKIVFTSSHTQIVTMLSCSEELASTPARKSGKGTGQTLLKFQKKE
;
A
#
# COMPACT_ATOMS: atom_id res chain seq x y z
N MET A 1 -0.24 4.19 53.31
CA MET A 1 -1.41 3.79 52.51
C MET A 1 -1.13 4.22 51.08
N SER A 2 -0.72 3.27 50.24
CA SER A 2 -0.27 3.51 48.87
C SER A 2 -1.48 3.44 47.95
N SER A 3 -1.99 4.58 47.49
CA SER A 3 -3.04 4.59 46.46
C SER A 3 -2.40 4.32 45.11
N VAL A 4 -2.82 3.20 44.54
CA VAL A 4 -2.53 2.72 43.20
C VAL A 4 -2.95 3.79 42.19
N ILE A 5 -1.99 4.40 41.51
CA ILE A 5 -2.26 5.10 40.25
C ILE A 5 -2.35 3.98 39.22
N GLU A 6 -3.58 3.49 39.01
CA GLU A 6 -3.87 2.61 37.89
C GLU A 6 -3.56 3.39 36.61
N ASN A 7 -2.79 2.77 35.73
CA ASN A 7 -2.35 3.34 34.46
C ASN A 7 -3.58 3.76 33.63
N GLU A 8 -3.94 5.04 33.67
CA GLU A 8 -4.77 5.65 32.64
C GLU A 8 -3.98 5.60 31.33
N GLU A 9 -4.16 4.52 30.58
CA GLU A 9 -3.75 4.47 29.19
C GLU A 9 -4.51 5.57 28.44
N LEU A 10 -3.85 6.71 28.26
CA LEU A 10 -4.35 7.81 27.46
C LEU A 10 -4.70 7.27 26.06
N TYR A 11 -5.99 7.12 25.79
CA TYR A 11 -6.48 6.70 24.48
C TYR A 11 -6.15 7.79 23.47
N THR A 12 -5.10 7.56 22.68
CA THR A 12 -4.78 8.44 21.56
C THR A 12 -5.63 8.02 20.37
N PRO A 13 -6.44 8.94 19.79
CA PRO A 13 -7.25 8.60 18.63
C PRO A 13 -6.31 8.22 17.48
N THR A 14 -6.38 6.96 17.04
CA THR A 14 -5.57 6.49 15.92
C THR A 14 -6.12 7.14 14.65
N ILE A 15 -5.32 7.94 13.95
CA ILE A 15 -5.77 8.59 12.71
C ILE A 15 -5.68 7.57 11.56
N ILE A 16 -6.75 7.42 10.80
CA ILE A 16 -6.81 6.52 9.65
C ILE A 16 -6.61 7.32 8.38
N ILE A 17 -5.45 7.13 7.77
CA ILE A 17 -5.08 7.74 6.50
C ILE A 17 -4.97 6.62 5.48
N LEU A 18 -5.93 6.55 4.56
CA LEU A 18 -5.96 5.54 3.51
C LEU A 18 -5.18 6.03 2.29
N GLY A 19 -4.06 5.38 1.96
CA GLY A 19 -3.29 5.65 0.75
C GLY A 19 -3.69 4.70 -0.38
N VAL A 20 -4.01 5.24 -1.55
CA VAL A 20 -4.33 4.44 -2.74
C VAL A 20 -3.09 4.30 -3.63
N PHE A 21 -2.80 3.08 -4.06
CA PHE A 21 -1.66 2.74 -4.90
C PHE A 21 -2.08 1.90 -6.10
N GLY A 22 -1.38 2.13 -7.22
CA GLY A 22 -1.78 1.54 -8.50
C GLY A 22 -3.09 2.14 -9.01
N TYR A 23 -3.51 1.67 -10.17
CA TYR A 23 -4.79 2.05 -10.75
C TYR A 23 -5.32 0.92 -11.63
N GLN A 24 -6.64 0.88 -11.78
CA GLN A 24 -7.30 -0.03 -12.70
C GLN A 24 -8.38 0.71 -13.47
N ASN A 25 -8.24 0.79 -14.79
CA ASN A 25 -9.16 1.56 -15.64
C ASN A 25 -10.44 0.80 -16.00
N THR A 26 -10.46 -0.51 -15.78
CA THR A 26 -11.61 -1.38 -16.08
C THR A 26 -12.61 -1.49 -14.92
N VAL A 27 -12.29 -0.88 -13.78
CA VAL A 27 -13.15 -0.90 -12.59
C VAL A 27 -14.34 0.03 -12.82
N THR A 28 -15.51 -0.34 -12.30
CA THR A 28 -16.72 0.47 -12.32
C THR A 28 -16.94 1.19 -10.99
N ILE A 29 -17.87 2.15 -10.96
CA ILE A 29 -18.27 2.84 -9.72
C ILE A 29 -18.81 1.84 -8.68
N ALA A 30 -19.63 0.88 -9.12
CA ALA A 30 -20.20 -0.14 -8.24
C ALA A 30 -19.11 -1.01 -7.59
N ASP A 31 -18.11 -1.41 -8.38
CA ASP A 31 -16.98 -2.19 -7.88
C ASP A 31 -16.20 -1.42 -6.80
N VAL A 32 -15.93 -0.12 -7.02
CA VAL A 32 -15.25 0.71 -6.02
C VAL A 32 -16.11 0.83 -4.76
N GLN A 33 -17.42 1.01 -4.91
CA GLN A 33 -18.32 1.08 -3.75
C GLN A 33 -18.29 -0.21 -2.94
N GLU A 34 -18.28 -1.38 -3.57
CA GLU A 34 -18.13 -2.67 -2.89
C GLU A 34 -16.78 -2.80 -2.19
N ILE A 35 -15.68 -2.47 -2.88
CA ILE A 35 -14.32 -2.49 -2.31
C ILE A 35 -14.24 -1.58 -1.09
N MET A 36 -14.74 -0.35 -1.20
CA MET A 36 -14.71 0.61 -0.11
C MET A 36 -15.62 0.18 1.05
N THR A 37 -16.76 -0.43 0.77
CA THR A 37 -17.66 -0.99 1.80
C THR A 37 -16.98 -2.12 2.56
N ALA A 38 -16.30 -3.03 1.87
CA ALA A 38 -15.52 -4.10 2.51
C ALA A 38 -14.42 -3.51 3.40
N ILE A 39 -13.69 -2.50 2.93
CA ILE A 39 -12.67 -1.81 3.74
C ILE A 39 -13.30 -1.15 4.98
N LEU A 40 -14.47 -0.52 4.84
CA LEU A 40 -15.17 0.08 5.99
C LEU A 40 -15.61 -0.97 7.01
N GLN A 41 -16.05 -2.15 6.57
CA GLN A 41 -16.42 -3.25 7.47
C GLN A 41 -15.23 -3.74 8.27
N GLU A 42 -14.05 -3.85 7.64
CA GLU A 42 -12.82 -4.26 8.30
C GLU A 42 -12.28 -3.19 9.26
N ILE A 43 -12.33 -1.92 8.86
CA ILE A 43 -11.83 -0.80 9.67
C ILE A 43 -12.82 -0.41 10.79
N GLY A 44 -14.11 -0.65 10.59
CA GLY A 44 -15.20 -0.28 11.50
C GLY A 44 -15.53 1.21 11.53
N ARG A 45 -14.84 2.04 10.75
CA ARG A 45 -15.08 3.50 10.63
C ARG A 45 -14.56 4.07 9.30
N ILE A 46 -15.03 5.27 8.99
CA ILE A 46 -14.62 6.02 7.79
C ILE A 46 -13.18 6.56 7.98
N PRO A 47 -12.30 6.47 6.97
CA PRO A 47 -10.98 7.08 7.01
C PRO A 47 -11.03 8.60 7.21
N ASP A 48 -10.18 9.14 8.08
CA ASP A 48 -10.09 10.58 8.33
C ASP A 48 -9.57 11.35 7.09
N LYS A 49 -8.73 10.69 6.30
CA LYS A 49 -8.12 11.24 5.09
C LYS A 49 -7.82 10.15 4.07
N ILE A 50 -8.03 10.45 2.80
CA ILE A 50 -7.72 9.55 1.68
C ILE A 50 -6.69 10.23 0.76
N LEU A 51 -5.58 9.55 0.52
CA LEU A 51 -4.50 10.02 -0.34
C LEU A 51 -4.59 9.30 -1.68
N LEU A 52 -4.75 10.06 -2.75
CA LEU A 52 -5.06 9.54 -4.07
C LEU A 52 -3.97 9.94 -5.06
N PRO A 53 -3.53 9.06 -5.97
CA PRO A 53 -2.80 9.51 -7.14
C PRO A 53 -3.75 10.26 -8.08
N SER A 54 -3.22 11.21 -8.84
CA SER A 54 -4.01 11.98 -9.83
C SER A 54 -4.40 11.19 -11.09
N GLU A 55 -4.07 9.90 -11.16
CA GLU A 55 -4.11 9.10 -12.38
C GLU A 55 -4.96 7.85 -12.18
N GLY A 56 -5.82 7.55 -13.17
CA GLY A 56 -6.58 6.31 -13.25
C GLY A 56 -8.02 6.41 -12.74
N ASN A 57 -8.91 5.67 -13.41
CA ASN A 57 -10.36 5.72 -13.13
C ASN A 57 -10.69 5.28 -11.71
N SER A 58 -9.99 4.26 -11.19
CA SER A 58 -10.16 3.79 -9.82
C SER A 58 -9.96 4.91 -8.79
N SER A 59 -8.99 5.80 -9.00
CA SER A 59 -8.72 6.90 -8.07
C SER A 59 -9.78 7.99 -8.16
N MET A 60 -10.32 8.25 -9.35
CA MET A 60 -11.46 9.15 -9.55
C MET A 60 -12.70 8.64 -8.81
N TYR A 61 -13.06 7.36 -8.99
CA TYR A 61 -14.23 6.79 -8.31
C TYR A 61 -14.07 6.71 -6.79
N VAL A 62 -12.85 6.47 -6.29
CA VAL A 62 -12.59 6.55 -4.84
C VAL A 62 -12.74 7.98 -4.34
N GLN A 63 -12.35 8.97 -5.15
CA GLN A 63 -12.57 10.38 -4.82
C GLN A 63 -14.06 10.70 -4.72
N ASP A 64 -14.85 10.33 -5.74
CA ASP A 64 -16.31 10.56 -5.76
C ASP A 64 -16.99 9.91 -4.54
N TRP A 65 -16.59 8.67 -4.23
CA TRP A 65 -17.05 7.97 -3.03
C TRP A 65 -16.70 8.73 -1.73
N ALA A 66 -15.46 9.22 -1.61
CA ALA A 66 -15.01 9.95 -0.44
C ALA A 66 -15.76 11.28 -0.27
N GLU A 67 -16.00 11.98 -1.38
CA GLU A 67 -16.78 13.22 -1.41
C GLU A 67 -18.23 12.98 -0.96
N SER A 68 -18.84 11.87 -1.39
CA SER A 68 -20.20 11.50 -0.95
C SER A 68 -20.32 11.30 0.57
N LEU A 69 -19.22 10.88 1.22
CA LEU A 69 -19.13 10.70 2.68
C LEU A 69 -18.48 11.88 3.39
N HIS A 70 -18.25 13.00 2.70
CA HIS A 70 -17.58 14.20 3.23
C HIS A 70 -16.20 13.91 3.84
N SER A 71 -15.52 12.87 3.35
CA SER A 71 -14.17 12.50 3.78
C SER A 71 -13.13 13.38 3.10
N LYS A 72 -12.06 13.75 3.81
CA LYS A 72 -11.01 14.60 3.25
C LYS A 72 -10.18 13.82 2.24
N THR A 73 -10.07 14.32 1.02
CA THR A 73 -9.21 13.76 -0.02
C THR A 73 -7.99 14.65 -0.25
N GLN A 74 -6.84 14.04 -0.56
CA GLN A 74 -5.66 14.74 -1.03
C GLN A 74 -5.12 14.04 -2.27
N VAL A 75 -5.12 14.77 -3.39
CA VAL A 75 -4.62 14.27 -4.67
C VAL A 75 -3.14 14.61 -4.82
N PHE A 76 -2.33 13.59 -5.14
CA PHE A 76 -0.91 13.73 -5.42
C PHE A 76 -0.67 13.62 -6.92
N GLN A 77 -0.15 14.69 -7.51
CA GLN A 77 0.27 14.72 -8.91
C GLN A 77 1.70 14.21 -9.09
N SER A 78 1.92 13.46 -10.17
CA SER A 78 3.25 13.04 -10.59
C SER A 78 3.89 14.13 -11.46
N ASP A 79 5.03 14.67 -11.01
CA ASP A 79 5.82 15.65 -11.77
C ASP A 79 6.70 14.93 -12.79
N TRP A 80 6.08 14.56 -13.92
CA TRP A 80 6.73 13.87 -15.04
C TRP A 80 7.75 14.75 -15.77
N MET A 81 7.54 16.07 -15.81
CA MET A 81 8.45 16.99 -16.49
C MET A 81 9.81 17.03 -15.80
N ARG A 82 9.82 17.09 -14.45
CA ARG A 82 11.06 17.16 -13.68
C ARG A 82 11.71 15.81 -13.44
N ASN A 83 10.91 14.78 -13.12
CA ASN A 83 11.43 13.51 -12.60
C ASN A 83 11.31 12.33 -13.58
N GLY A 84 10.70 12.53 -14.75
CA GLY A 84 10.55 11.49 -15.78
C GLY A 84 9.97 10.20 -15.22
N ARG A 85 10.59 9.06 -15.56
CA ARG A 85 10.14 7.71 -15.15
C ARG A 85 10.05 7.50 -13.63
N SER A 86 10.76 8.31 -12.84
CA SER A 86 10.75 8.22 -11.38
C SER A 86 9.61 9.00 -10.73
N ALA A 87 8.88 9.83 -11.49
CA ALA A 87 7.80 10.68 -10.97
C ALA A 87 6.72 9.89 -10.23
N GLN A 88 6.32 8.73 -10.78
CA GLN A 88 5.37 7.83 -10.14
C GLN A 88 5.89 7.32 -8.80
N ARG A 89 7.13 6.84 -8.75
CA ARG A 89 7.72 6.31 -7.53
C ARG A 89 7.84 7.38 -6.44
N ILE A 90 8.27 8.60 -6.79
CA ILE A 90 8.42 9.71 -5.84
C ILE A 90 7.06 10.11 -5.27
N ARG A 91 6.01 10.14 -6.12
CA ARG A 91 4.63 10.39 -5.68
C ARG A 91 4.18 9.31 -4.70
N ASP A 92 4.33 8.04 -5.06
CA ASP A 92 3.91 6.91 -4.24
C ASP A 92 4.68 6.88 -2.91
N GLU A 93 5.97 7.25 -2.90
CA GLU A 93 6.76 7.41 -1.67
C GLU A 93 6.23 8.51 -0.74
N ARG A 94 5.64 9.60 -1.27
CA ARG A 94 4.99 10.64 -0.46
C ARG A 94 3.71 10.11 0.17
N ILE A 95 2.87 9.46 -0.62
CA ILE A 95 1.63 8.80 -0.13
C ILE A 95 1.98 7.78 0.95
N GLN A 96 3.00 6.95 0.72
CA GLN A 96 3.47 5.93 1.64
C GLN A 96 3.93 6.50 2.98
N LYS A 97 4.52 7.70 3.03
CA LYS A 97 4.98 8.28 4.31
C LYS A 97 3.82 8.73 5.19
N GLU A 98 2.74 9.19 4.59
CA GLU A 98 1.58 9.71 5.32
C GLU A 98 0.52 8.64 5.64
N CYS A 99 0.42 7.57 4.85
CA CYS A 99 -0.67 6.60 5.04
C CYS A 99 -0.47 5.70 6.28
N THR A 100 -1.57 5.31 6.92
CA THR A 100 -1.59 4.22 7.92
C THR A 100 -2.16 2.93 7.31
N HIS A 101 -3.12 3.08 6.40
CA HIS A 101 -3.74 2.01 5.64
C HIS A 101 -3.40 2.17 4.16
N ALA A 102 -3.27 1.08 3.44
CA ALA A 102 -2.99 1.10 2.01
C ALA A 102 -4.02 0.28 1.24
N LEU A 103 -4.60 0.85 0.20
CA LEU A 103 -5.36 0.13 -0.82
C LEU A 103 -4.50 0.02 -2.07
N VAL A 104 -4.21 -1.21 -2.51
CA VAL A 104 -3.36 -1.49 -3.67
C VAL A 104 -4.19 -2.18 -4.75
N PHE A 105 -4.36 -1.52 -5.90
CA PHE A 105 -4.98 -2.12 -7.08
C PHE A 105 -3.95 -2.98 -7.83
N LEU A 106 -4.11 -4.30 -7.76
CA LEU A 106 -3.19 -5.25 -8.38
C LEU A 106 -3.40 -5.33 -9.89
N SER A 107 -2.31 -5.49 -10.62
CA SER A 107 -2.34 -5.66 -12.08
C SER A 107 -2.19 -7.12 -12.46
N LYS A 108 -3.03 -7.59 -13.39
CA LYS A 108 -2.91 -8.94 -13.97
C LYS A 108 -1.55 -9.23 -14.62
N ARG A 109 -0.88 -8.19 -15.12
CA ARG A 109 0.34 -8.34 -15.93
C ARG A 109 1.63 -8.27 -15.12
N SER A 110 1.57 -7.84 -13.86
CA SER A 110 2.76 -7.57 -13.08
C SER A 110 2.56 -7.79 -11.59
N ASP A 111 3.46 -8.58 -11.03
CA ASP A 111 3.65 -8.85 -9.59
C ASP A 111 4.29 -7.67 -8.83
N ARG A 112 4.66 -6.58 -9.53
CA ARG A 112 5.36 -5.43 -8.93
C ARG A 112 4.56 -4.82 -7.77
N LEU A 113 3.25 -4.69 -7.95
CA LEU A 113 2.36 -4.10 -6.94
C LEU A 113 2.07 -5.07 -5.80
N GLU A 114 2.11 -6.38 -6.06
CA GLU A 114 1.99 -7.42 -5.01
C GLU A 114 3.20 -7.37 -4.07
N LYS A 115 4.41 -7.38 -4.63
CA LYS A 115 5.66 -7.21 -3.85
C LYS A 115 5.68 -5.87 -3.11
N TYR A 116 5.11 -4.83 -3.71
CA TYR A 116 4.98 -3.53 -3.05
C TYR A 116 4.00 -3.58 -1.87
N ALA A 117 2.85 -4.23 -2.03
CA ALA A 117 1.86 -4.46 -0.98
C ALA A 117 2.47 -5.24 0.20
N GLU A 118 3.20 -6.33 -0.08
CA GLU A 118 3.95 -7.07 0.95
C GLU A 118 4.98 -6.18 1.67
N SER A 119 5.68 -5.31 0.93
CA SER A 119 6.65 -4.39 1.52
C SER A 119 5.99 -3.33 2.42
N LEU A 120 4.73 -2.96 2.15
CA LEU A 120 3.94 -2.07 3.00
C LEU A 120 3.49 -2.78 4.28
N ALA A 121 3.04 -4.02 4.16
CA ALA A 121 2.65 -4.84 5.30
C ALA A 121 3.84 -5.08 6.25
N LYS A 122 5.03 -5.40 5.70
CA LYS A 122 6.29 -5.53 6.47
C LYS A 122 6.72 -4.24 7.19
N LYS A 123 6.20 -3.08 6.80
CA LYS A 123 6.44 -1.79 7.47
C LYS A 123 5.39 -1.49 8.56
N GLY A 124 4.52 -2.45 8.88
CA GLY A 124 3.48 -2.31 9.91
C GLY A 124 2.23 -1.55 9.45
N LYS A 125 2.02 -1.41 8.13
CA LYS A 125 0.79 -0.80 7.59
C LYS A 125 -0.26 -1.88 7.36
N ILE A 126 -1.53 -1.51 7.53
CA ILE A 126 -2.64 -2.36 7.13
C ILE A 126 -2.83 -2.24 5.62
N VAL A 127 -2.76 -3.36 4.90
CA VAL A 127 -2.80 -3.36 3.43
C VAL A 127 -3.98 -4.17 2.93
N PHE A 128 -4.80 -3.53 2.10
CA PHE A 128 -5.87 -4.13 1.33
C PHE A 128 -5.42 -4.23 -0.12
N THR A 129 -5.56 -5.41 -0.72
CA THR A 129 -5.31 -5.60 -2.15
C THR A 129 -6.63 -5.81 -2.86
N SER A 130 -6.81 -5.16 -4.01
CA SER A 130 -7.91 -5.41 -4.93
C SER A 130 -7.36 -6.08 -6.17
N SER A 131 -7.77 -7.32 -6.40
CA SER A 131 -7.48 -8.04 -7.64
C SER A 131 -8.51 -7.71 -8.73
N HIS A 132 -8.27 -8.13 -9.97
CA HIS A 132 -9.24 -7.95 -11.06
C HIS A 132 -10.56 -8.72 -10.82
N THR A 133 -10.56 -9.73 -9.96
CA THR A 133 -11.79 -10.41 -9.53
C THR A 133 -12.50 -9.67 -8.39
N GLN A 134 -12.06 -8.44 -8.07
CA GLN A 134 -12.63 -7.55 -7.03
C GLN A 134 -12.61 -8.15 -5.63
N ILE A 135 -11.82 -9.22 -5.42
CA ILE A 135 -11.61 -9.78 -4.10
C ILE A 135 -10.70 -8.81 -3.35
N VAL A 136 -11.22 -8.24 -2.26
CA VAL A 136 -10.45 -7.50 -1.28
C VAL A 136 -9.80 -8.51 -0.34
N THR A 137 -8.47 -8.50 -0.26
CA THR A 137 -7.73 -9.33 0.69
C THR A 137 -6.94 -8.45 1.63
N MET A 138 -7.12 -8.64 2.93
CA MET A 138 -6.27 -8.02 3.94
C MET A 138 -4.99 -8.84 4.06
N LEU A 139 -3.84 -8.18 3.84
CA LEU A 139 -2.54 -8.79 4.04
C LEU A 139 -2.13 -8.62 5.51
N SER A 140 -2.24 -9.70 6.29
CA SER A 140 -1.60 -9.82 7.60
C SER A 140 -0.23 -10.49 7.40
N CYS A 141 0.87 -9.73 7.49
CA CYS A 141 2.18 -10.34 7.67
C CYS A 141 2.37 -10.63 9.15
N SER A 142 2.40 -11.92 9.52
CA SER A 142 2.94 -12.33 10.81
C SER A 142 4.43 -11.96 10.84
N GLU A 143 4.84 -11.17 11.83
CA GLU A 143 6.24 -10.84 12.07
C GLU A 143 7.00 -12.12 12.50
N GLU A 144 7.39 -12.96 11.55
CA GLU A 144 8.53 -13.82 11.78
C GLU A 144 9.77 -12.91 11.72
N LEU A 145 10.17 -12.42 12.90
CA LEU A 145 11.45 -11.78 13.14
C LEU A 145 12.53 -12.63 12.47
N ALA A 146 13.08 -12.14 11.36
CA ALA A 146 14.13 -12.82 10.64
C ALA A 146 15.32 -13.05 11.59
N SER A 147 15.53 -14.30 11.98
CA SER A 147 16.48 -14.74 13.00
C SER A 147 17.96 -14.63 12.59
N THR A 148 18.26 -14.06 11.41
CA THR A 148 19.64 -13.90 10.94
C THR A 148 19.85 -12.56 10.23
N PRO A 149 20.80 -11.72 10.69
CA PRO A 149 21.17 -10.52 9.97
C PRO A 149 21.85 -10.89 8.65
N ALA A 150 21.31 -10.38 7.54
CA ALA A 150 21.91 -10.53 6.22
C ALA A 150 23.33 -9.94 6.21
N ARG A 151 24.34 -10.80 6.13
CA ARG A 151 25.75 -10.39 5.96
C ARG A 151 25.88 -9.59 4.67
N LYS A 152 26.43 -8.37 4.76
CA LYS A 152 26.92 -7.60 3.62
C LYS A 152 27.86 -8.48 2.80
N SER A 153 27.48 -8.82 1.57
CA SER A 153 28.38 -9.38 0.56
C SER A 153 29.49 -8.36 0.32
N GLY A 154 30.70 -8.72 0.76
CA GLY A 154 31.90 -7.93 0.53
C GLY A 154 32.22 -7.88 -0.97
N LYS A 155 32.58 -6.70 -1.46
CA LYS A 155 33.23 -6.50 -2.75
C LYS A 155 34.42 -7.47 -2.88
N GLY A 156 34.47 -8.27 -3.93
CA GLY A 156 35.70 -8.98 -4.30
C GLY A 156 35.49 -10.24 -5.14
N THR A 157 35.93 -10.17 -6.39
CA THR A 157 36.61 -11.26 -7.13
C THR A 157 35.73 -12.34 -7.78
N GLY A 158 35.55 -12.14 -9.10
CA GLY A 158 35.42 -13.14 -10.17
C GLY A 158 34.72 -14.47 -9.91
N GLN A 159 33.48 -14.61 -10.37
CA GLN A 159 32.94 -15.93 -10.71
C GLN A 159 33.17 -16.20 -12.20
N THR A 160 34.13 -17.08 -12.46
CA THR A 160 34.42 -17.66 -13.76
C THR A 160 33.21 -18.44 -14.27
N LEU A 161 32.64 -18.01 -15.38
CA LEU A 161 31.60 -18.72 -16.13
C LEU A 161 32.20 -19.98 -16.77
N LEU A 162 32.04 -21.15 -16.14
CA LEU A 162 32.26 -22.43 -16.81
C LEU A 162 31.02 -22.76 -17.65
N LYS A 163 31.13 -22.50 -18.96
CA LYS A 163 30.22 -23.04 -19.98
C LYS A 163 30.47 -24.55 -20.10
N PHE A 164 29.49 -25.37 -19.78
CA PHE A 164 29.45 -26.75 -20.25
C PHE A 164 28.54 -26.83 -21.48
N GLN A 165 29.16 -26.98 -22.65
CA GLN A 165 28.50 -27.48 -23.86
C GLN A 165 28.35 -28.99 -23.72
N LYS A 166 27.11 -29.48 -23.85
CA LYS A 166 26.84 -30.90 -24.05
C LYS A 166 27.04 -31.20 -25.54
N LYS A 167 28.02 -32.03 -25.89
CA LYS A 167 28.17 -32.64 -27.21
C LYS A 167 27.56 -34.05 -27.15
N GLU A 168 26.67 -34.30 -28.12
CA GLU A 168 26.05 -35.55 -28.60
C GLU A 168 25.84 -36.70 -27.60
#